data_AF-A0A5A9NXN2-F1
#
_entry.id   AF-A0A5A9NXN2-F1
#
_cell.length_a   1.000
_cell.length_b   1.000
_cell.length_c   1.000
_cell.angle_alpha   90.00
_cell.angle_beta   90.00
_cell.angle_gamma   90.00
#
_symmetry.space_group_name_H-M   'P 1'
#
loop_
_entity.id
_entity.type
_entity.pdbx_description
1 polymer ?
#
loop_
_entity_poly.entity_id
_entity_poly.type
_entity_poly.pdbx_seq_one_letter_code
_entity_poly.pdbx_strand_id
1 'polypeptide(L)'
;MDAVDLFSSCRKGDIARVRYLVEQRDVELNIRDKWDSTPLYYACLCGHEELVQYLLANGAKCEANTFDGERCLYGALSDPIRRLLKEYKRITAKAMQRDYYDQFLQTLLELGNYSDVTFMVHGEMFKAHRCVLSARSEYFAHMLETKWKGKSAIALKHPLVNPAAFAAILQYFYTGRLDIDVNYVEDCKRLAKQCKIGELIEELEVKCKQVYEFVSSKPGTCVKVLTLDPHEFQLQDGMALLADSALPDELRVGYGQLPFDLTDSFPSYPDICFRVDGYDFLCHKAFFCGRSDYFKALLEDHFSEGEILLALPGIPAITLHDVSHDLFTRILYYIYSDNAQLSHENVYEVLCVADMYLLPGLKRLCGRTLAALLNEENVLHMWKTAKLFRLSRLEDQCTEYMAKIIERLVDKSEFADMIREDAGNVTARQETDSIPLVDEIRFHIASNVQTYSAIEEANQKFDALELLLASIGQ
;
A
#
# COMPACT_ATOMS: atom_id res chain seq x y z
N MET A 1 -7.57 11.29 19.31
CA MET A 1 -8.82 12.01 18.91
C MET A 1 -9.61 11.35 17.75
N ASP A 2 -8.91 10.73 16.79
CA ASP A 2 -9.49 10.26 15.51
C ASP A 2 -10.43 9.06 15.60
N ALA A 3 -10.25 8.17 16.60
CA ALA A 3 -11.18 7.06 16.86
C ALA A 3 -12.60 7.56 17.19
N VAL A 4 -12.70 8.57 18.05
CA VAL A 4 -13.98 9.18 18.44
C VAL A 4 -14.63 9.87 17.23
N ASP A 5 -13.82 10.51 16.39
CA ASP A 5 -14.29 11.15 15.16
C ASP A 5 -14.79 10.11 14.14
N LEU A 6 -14.14 8.95 14.03
CA LEU A 6 -14.61 7.83 13.22
C LEU A 6 -15.99 7.34 13.68
N PHE A 7 -16.18 7.13 14.98
CA PHE A 7 -17.48 6.74 15.53
C PHE A 7 -18.56 7.80 15.28
N SER A 8 -18.24 9.08 15.48
CA SER A 8 -19.15 10.21 15.22
C SER A 8 -19.53 10.31 13.73
N SER A 9 -18.54 10.17 12.85
CA SER A 9 -18.72 10.19 11.40
C SER A 9 -19.55 9.01 10.91
N CYS A 10 -19.34 7.81 11.47
CA CYS A 10 -20.14 6.63 11.15
C CYS A 10 -21.60 6.73 11.61
N ARG A 11 -21.86 7.41 12.73
CA ARG A 11 -23.24 7.70 13.17
C ARG A 11 -23.92 8.72 12.25
N LYS A 12 -23.19 9.74 11.81
CA LYS A 12 -23.70 10.81 10.92
C LYS A 12 -23.83 10.37 9.46
N GLY A 13 -23.10 9.35 9.03
CA GLY A 13 -23.05 8.92 7.63
C GLY A 13 -22.10 9.78 6.77
N ASP A 14 -21.16 10.48 7.40
CA ASP A 14 -20.21 11.35 6.69
C ASP A 14 -19.12 10.50 6.01
N ILE A 15 -19.44 9.97 4.84
CA ILE A 15 -18.54 9.08 4.10
C ILE A 15 -17.26 9.79 3.66
N ALA A 16 -17.30 11.10 3.40
CA ALA A 16 -16.12 11.87 3.02
C ALA A 16 -15.13 11.98 4.19
N ARG A 17 -15.65 12.23 5.39
CA ARG A 17 -14.82 12.25 6.60
C ARG A 17 -14.30 10.87 6.95
N VAL A 18 -15.12 9.83 6.85
CA VAL A 18 -14.66 8.44 7.06
C VAL A 18 -13.59 8.06 6.04
N ARG A 19 -13.74 8.42 4.76
CA ARG A 19 -12.69 8.22 3.74
C ARG A 19 -11.40 8.94 4.11
N TYR A 20 -11.47 10.19 4.53
CA TYR A 20 -10.29 10.92 4.99
C TYR A 20 -9.61 10.22 6.19
N LEU A 21 -10.38 9.79 7.19
CA LEU A 21 -9.84 9.12 8.38
C LEU A 21 -9.22 7.76 8.05
N VAL A 22 -9.86 6.97 7.19
CA VAL A 22 -9.37 5.64 6.81
C VAL A 22 -8.19 5.73 5.84
N GLU A 23 -8.27 6.59 4.83
CA GLU A 23 -7.32 6.62 3.71
C GLU A 23 -6.12 7.51 3.99
N GLN A 24 -6.33 8.64 4.69
CA GLN A 24 -5.28 9.64 4.94
C GLN A 24 -4.70 9.55 6.35
N ARG A 25 -5.48 9.07 7.34
CA ARG A 25 -5.04 8.96 8.74
C ARG A 25 -4.76 7.53 9.20
N ASP A 26 -5.09 6.53 8.39
CA ASP A 26 -4.90 5.09 8.67
C ASP A 26 -5.60 4.63 9.97
N VAL A 27 -6.78 5.20 10.26
CA VAL A 27 -7.54 4.84 11.46
C VAL A 27 -8.08 3.42 11.35
N GLU A 28 -7.79 2.58 12.33
CA GLU A 28 -8.25 1.19 12.36
C GLU A 28 -9.79 1.10 12.40
N LEU A 29 -10.37 0.36 11.46
CA LEU A 29 -11.81 0.23 11.29
C LEU A 29 -12.50 -0.73 12.27
N ASN A 30 -11.72 -1.56 12.95
CA ASN A 30 -12.20 -2.63 13.83
C ASN A 30 -12.02 -2.30 15.32
N ILE A 31 -11.81 -1.02 15.64
CA ILE A 31 -11.73 -0.51 17.00
C ILE A 31 -13.07 -0.63 17.74
N ARG A 32 -12.99 -0.65 19.07
CA ARG A 32 -14.15 -0.79 19.97
C ARG A 32 -14.27 0.47 20.83
N ASP A 33 -15.49 0.95 20.99
CA ASP A 33 -15.78 2.01 21.94
C ASP A 33 -16.05 1.44 23.35
N LYS A 34 -16.36 2.33 24.30
CA LYS A 34 -16.69 1.96 25.69
C LYS A 34 -17.95 1.09 25.84
N TRP A 35 -18.74 0.91 24.80
CA TRP A 35 -19.93 0.04 24.76
C TRP A 35 -19.70 -1.21 23.92
N ASP A 36 -18.44 -1.53 23.64
CA ASP A 36 -18.04 -2.67 22.84
C ASP A 36 -18.69 -2.66 21.44
N SER A 37 -18.85 -1.46 20.87
CA SER A 37 -19.46 -1.25 19.55
C SER A 37 -18.40 -0.87 18.53
N THR A 38 -18.58 -1.36 17.30
CA THR A 38 -17.67 -1.09 16.17
C THR A 38 -18.18 0.05 15.29
N PRO A 39 -17.32 0.73 14.51
CA PRO A 39 -17.74 1.75 13.54
C PRO A 39 -18.77 1.21 12.54
N LEU A 40 -18.60 -0.04 12.08
CA LEU A 40 -19.54 -0.72 11.19
C LEU A 40 -20.92 -0.87 11.83
N TYR A 41 -20.99 -1.23 13.12
CA TYR A 41 -22.26 -1.34 13.84
C TYR A 41 -23.04 -0.03 13.80
N TYR A 42 -22.40 1.12 14.00
CA TYR A 42 -23.09 2.42 13.94
C TYR A 42 -23.55 2.78 12.53
N ALA A 43 -22.76 2.49 11.50
CA ALA A 43 -23.19 2.70 10.12
C ALA A 43 -24.42 1.85 9.78
N CYS A 44 -24.45 0.59 10.21
CA CYS A 44 -25.59 -0.32 10.07
C CYS A 44 -26.82 0.17 10.85
N LEU A 45 -26.62 0.58 12.11
CA LEU A 45 -27.68 1.06 13.01
C LEU A 45 -28.33 2.34 12.52
N CYS A 46 -27.54 3.25 11.95
CA CYS A 46 -28.03 4.53 11.42
C CYS A 46 -28.53 4.43 9.96
N GLY A 47 -28.36 3.28 9.31
CA GLY A 47 -28.92 3.01 7.98
C GLY A 47 -28.12 3.57 6.81
N HIS A 48 -26.82 3.84 6.99
CA HIS A 48 -25.98 4.46 5.97
C HIS A 48 -25.42 3.40 5.00
N GLU A 49 -26.24 2.98 4.03
CA GLU A 49 -25.91 1.86 3.13
C GLU A 49 -24.59 2.04 2.37
N GLU A 50 -24.36 3.21 1.76
CA GLU A 50 -23.12 3.51 1.03
C GLU A 50 -21.89 3.46 1.95
N LEU A 51 -22.05 3.94 3.18
CA LEU A 51 -20.99 3.89 4.19
C LEU A 51 -20.75 2.46 4.68
N VAL A 52 -21.79 1.65 4.88
CA VAL A 52 -21.64 0.23 5.23
C VAL A 52 -20.89 -0.51 4.13
N GLN A 53 -21.25 -0.28 2.87
CA GLN A 53 -20.54 -0.85 1.73
C GLN A 53 -19.07 -0.44 1.72
N TYR A 54 -18.78 0.84 1.96
CA TYR A 54 -17.42 1.35 2.08
C TYR A 54 -16.66 0.70 3.25
N LEU A 55 -17.22 0.65 4.46
CA LEU A 55 -16.57 0.08 5.64
C LEU A 55 -16.27 -1.41 5.45
N LEU A 56 -17.24 -2.18 4.94
CA LEU A 56 -17.03 -3.58 4.59
C LEU A 56 -15.93 -3.70 3.55
N ALA A 57 -15.97 -2.91 2.47
CA ALA A 57 -14.95 -2.86 1.41
C ALA A 57 -13.57 -2.34 1.86
N ASN A 58 -13.44 -1.83 3.09
CA ASN A 58 -12.17 -1.44 3.71
C ASN A 58 -11.74 -2.34 4.88
N GLY A 59 -12.36 -3.50 5.09
CA GLY A 59 -11.87 -4.48 6.07
C GLY A 59 -12.58 -4.45 7.41
N ALA A 60 -13.75 -3.83 7.50
CA ALA A 60 -14.60 -3.96 8.69
C ALA A 60 -15.03 -5.42 8.88
N LYS A 61 -14.77 -5.97 10.06
CA LYS A 61 -15.08 -7.34 10.44
C LYS A 61 -16.59 -7.52 10.59
N CYS A 62 -17.17 -8.38 9.76
CA CYS A 62 -18.56 -8.78 9.85
C CYS A 62 -18.70 -10.27 9.50
N GLU A 63 -18.40 -11.13 10.47
CA GLU A 63 -18.52 -12.58 10.29
C GLU A 63 -19.85 -13.10 10.83
N ALA A 64 -20.59 -13.86 10.02
CA ALA A 64 -21.83 -14.49 10.46
C ALA A 64 -21.59 -15.43 11.65
N ASN A 65 -22.52 -15.47 12.61
CA ASN A 65 -22.41 -16.21 13.88
C ASN A 65 -21.30 -15.73 14.84
N THR A 66 -20.75 -14.53 14.63
CA THR A 66 -19.91 -13.85 15.63
C THR A 66 -20.69 -12.77 16.37
N PHE A 67 -20.25 -12.42 17.58
CA PHE A 67 -20.90 -11.36 18.36
C PHE A 67 -21.04 -10.05 17.57
N ASP A 68 -20.00 -9.66 16.82
CA ASP A 68 -19.98 -8.41 16.05
C ASP A 68 -20.84 -8.51 14.78
N GLY A 69 -20.77 -9.62 14.05
CA GLY A 69 -21.55 -9.82 12.83
C GLY A 69 -23.06 -9.94 13.10
N GLU A 70 -23.45 -10.66 14.17
CA GLU A 70 -24.85 -10.73 14.58
C GLU A 70 -25.37 -9.36 15.01
N ARG A 71 -24.60 -8.57 15.77
CA ARG A 71 -25.00 -7.21 16.16
C ARG A 71 -25.19 -6.28 14.97
N CYS A 72 -24.30 -6.33 13.97
CA CYS A 72 -24.47 -5.56 12.73
C CYS A 72 -25.72 -6.01 11.97
N LEU A 73 -25.98 -7.32 11.89
CA LEU A 73 -27.11 -7.87 11.18
C LEU A 73 -28.46 -7.57 11.85
N TYR A 74 -28.55 -7.72 13.18
CA TYR A 74 -29.75 -7.39 13.94
C TYR A 74 -29.96 -5.87 14.02
N GLY A 75 -28.89 -5.11 14.18
CA GLY A 75 -28.90 -3.65 14.29
C GLY A 75 -29.14 -2.92 12.96
N ALA A 76 -29.02 -3.58 11.81
CA ALA A 76 -29.21 -2.96 10.51
C ALA A 76 -30.60 -2.33 10.35
N LEU A 77 -30.64 -1.02 10.05
CA LEU A 77 -31.88 -0.25 9.91
C LEU A 77 -32.69 -0.65 8.67
N SER A 78 -32.03 -1.07 7.59
CA SER A 78 -32.66 -1.31 6.28
C SER A 78 -32.42 -2.73 5.74
N ASP A 79 -33.39 -3.25 4.99
CA ASP A 79 -33.28 -4.56 4.32
C ASP A 79 -32.15 -4.65 3.28
N PRO A 80 -31.81 -3.59 2.52
CA PRO A 80 -30.60 -3.56 1.69
C PRO A 80 -29.33 -3.80 2.49
N ILE A 81 -29.15 -3.13 3.64
CA ILE A 81 -27.99 -3.34 4.52
C ILE A 81 -27.97 -4.78 5.04
N ARG A 82 -29.11 -5.34 5.44
CA ARG A 82 -29.20 -6.75 5.88
C ARG A 82 -28.81 -7.73 4.78
N ARG A 83 -29.21 -7.46 3.53
CA ARG A 83 -28.80 -8.27 2.37
C ARG A 83 -27.31 -8.14 2.12
N LEU A 84 -26.80 -6.91 2.11
CA LEU A 84 -25.39 -6.60 1.93
C LEU A 84 -24.51 -7.31 2.97
N LEU A 85 -24.85 -7.25 4.26
CA LEU A 85 -24.13 -7.95 5.33
C LEU A 85 -24.17 -9.49 5.20
N LYS A 86 -25.28 -10.07 4.70
CA LYS A 86 -25.42 -11.53 4.46
C LYS A 86 -24.66 -12.01 3.23
N GLU A 87 -24.62 -11.17 2.19
CA GLU A 87 -23.92 -11.42 0.93
C GLU A 87 -22.41 -11.20 1.07
N TYR A 88 -21.99 -10.37 2.02
CA TYR A 88 -20.59 -10.06 2.33
C TYR A 88 -19.88 -11.23 3.04
N LYS A 89 -19.70 -12.35 2.33
CA LYS A 89 -18.92 -13.49 2.79
C LYS A 89 -17.44 -13.26 2.51
N ARG A 90 -16.79 -12.57 3.44
CA ARG A 90 -15.35 -12.64 3.72
C ARG A 90 -14.49 -12.80 2.45
N ILE A 91 -14.42 -11.74 1.65
CA ILE A 91 -13.22 -11.50 0.85
C ILE A 91 -12.09 -11.47 1.88
N THR A 92 -11.13 -12.36 1.72
CA THR A 92 -10.10 -12.71 2.70
C THR A 92 -9.51 -11.46 3.37
N ALA A 93 -9.17 -11.55 4.67
CA ALA A 93 -8.50 -10.47 5.39
C ALA A 93 -7.17 -10.02 4.73
N LYS A 94 -6.62 -10.81 3.80
CA LYS A 94 -5.53 -10.43 2.90
C LYS A 94 -5.92 -9.48 1.77
N ALA A 95 -7.14 -9.57 1.24
CA ALA A 95 -7.62 -8.71 0.16
C ALA A 95 -8.01 -7.29 0.62
N MET A 96 -8.00 -7.03 1.94
CA MET A 96 -8.51 -5.78 2.53
C MET A 96 -7.44 -4.93 3.21
N GLN A 97 -6.19 -5.41 3.31
CA GLN A 97 -5.10 -4.46 3.23
C GLN A 97 -5.13 -3.97 1.79
N ARG A 98 -5.57 -2.72 1.57
CA ARG A 98 -5.33 -2.04 0.31
C ARG A 98 -3.81 -2.01 0.13
N ASP A 99 -3.28 -3.03 -0.53
CA ASP A 99 -1.94 -2.94 -1.06
C ASP A 99 -2.02 -1.85 -2.13
N TYR A 100 -1.59 -0.65 -1.76
CA TYR A 100 -1.57 0.50 -2.65
C TYR A 100 -0.79 0.18 -3.92
N TYR A 101 0.11 -0.81 -3.86
CA TYR A 101 0.83 -1.32 -5.01
C TYR A 101 -0.05 -2.15 -5.95
N ASP A 102 -0.83 -3.10 -5.44
CA ASP A 102 -1.77 -3.89 -6.25
C ASP A 102 -2.81 -3.00 -6.92
N GLN A 103 -3.33 -2.00 -6.18
CA GLN A 103 -4.27 -1.03 -6.75
C GLN A 103 -3.62 -0.20 -7.86
N PHE A 104 -2.36 0.20 -7.68
CA PHE A 104 -1.60 0.89 -8.73
C PHE A 104 -1.46 0.03 -9.98
N LEU A 105 -1.05 -1.23 -9.85
CA LEU A 105 -0.87 -2.13 -10.99
C LEU A 105 -2.18 -2.45 -11.71
N GLN A 106 -3.26 -2.66 -10.96
CA GLN A 106 -4.61 -2.82 -11.51
C GLN A 106 -5.02 -1.57 -12.30
N THR A 107 -4.84 -0.38 -11.73
CA THR A 107 -5.14 0.90 -12.39
C THR A 107 -4.30 1.10 -13.64
N LEU A 108 -3.02 0.70 -13.60
CA LEU A 108 -2.10 0.79 -14.73
C LEU A 108 -2.57 -0.07 -15.91
N LEU A 109 -3.05 -1.28 -15.64
CA LEU A 109 -3.64 -2.16 -16.65
C LEU A 109 -4.97 -1.60 -17.21
N GLU A 110 -5.86 -1.13 -16.35
CA GLU A 110 -7.20 -0.68 -16.74
C GLU A 110 -7.18 0.61 -17.55
N LEU A 111 -6.38 1.60 -17.13
CA LEU A 111 -6.30 2.89 -17.81
C LEU A 111 -5.34 2.84 -19.01
N GLY A 112 -4.31 2.00 -18.95
CA GLY A 112 -3.28 1.91 -19.99
C GLY A 112 -2.47 3.19 -20.16
N ASN A 113 -2.30 3.97 -19.08
CA ASN A 113 -1.47 5.17 -19.09
C ASN A 113 -0.02 4.79 -19.41
N TYR A 114 0.61 5.45 -20.36
CA TYR A 114 1.97 5.13 -20.84
C TYR A 114 2.11 3.75 -21.52
N SER A 115 1.01 3.13 -21.98
CA SER A 115 1.08 1.86 -22.72
C SER A 115 1.84 2.03 -24.05
N ASP A 116 2.80 1.14 -24.32
CA ASP A 116 3.68 1.15 -25.49
C ASP A 116 3.42 -0.02 -26.47
N VAL A 117 2.42 -0.85 -26.16
CA VAL A 117 1.93 -1.91 -27.04
C VAL A 117 0.41 -2.11 -26.88
N THR A 118 -0.26 -2.40 -28.00
CA THR A 118 -1.68 -2.76 -28.02
C THR A 118 -1.89 -4.09 -28.75
N PHE A 119 -2.61 -5.02 -28.12
CA PHE A 119 -3.00 -6.30 -28.72
C PHE A 119 -4.44 -6.22 -29.22
N MET A 120 -4.65 -6.61 -30.47
CA MET A 120 -5.99 -6.76 -31.07
C MET A 120 -6.34 -8.25 -31.13
N VAL A 121 -7.20 -8.71 -30.24
CA VAL A 121 -7.61 -10.12 -30.12
C VAL A 121 -9.07 -10.24 -30.55
N HIS A 122 -9.32 -10.86 -31.71
CA HIS A 122 -10.66 -11.03 -32.28
C HIS A 122 -11.55 -9.77 -32.31
N GLY A 123 -10.97 -8.58 -32.40
CA GLY A 123 -11.68 -7.30 -32.46
C GLY A 123 -11.67 -6.51 -31.15
N GLU A 124 -11.24 -7.11 -30.05
CA GLU A 124 -11.04 -6.43 -28.76
C GLU A 124 -9.61 -5.88 -28.66
N MET A 125 -9.48 -4.70 -28.04
CA MET A 125 -8.20 -4.00 -27.88
C MET A 125 -7.72 -4.06 -26.43
N PHE A 126 -6.48 -4.51 -26.25
CA PHE A 126 -5.83 -4.60 -24.94
C PHE A 126 -4.55 -3.78 -24.96
N LYS A 127 -4.51 -2.69 -24.19
CA LYS A 127 -3.29 -1.91 -23.96
C LYS A 127 -2.42 -2.60 -22.92
N ALA A 128 -1.11 -2.56 -23.09
CA ALA A 128 -0.15 -3.12 -22.14
C ALA A 128 1.20 -2.41 -22.22
N HIS A 129 2.08 -2.76 -21.30
CA HIS A 129 3.44 -2.25 -21.16
C HIS A 129 4.45 -3.37 -21.44
N ARG A 130 5.37 -3.17 -22.38
CA ARG A 130 6.37 -4.17 -22.74
C ARG A 130 7.26 -4.56 -21.57
N CYS A 131 7.61 -3.61 -20.71
CA CYS A 131 8.43 -3.84 -19.53
C CYS A 131 7.79 -4.89 -18.61
N VAL A 132 6.51 -4.71 -18.24
CA VAL A 132 5.74 -5.65 -17.41
C VAL A 132 5.64 -7.03 -18.08
N LEU A 133 5.29 -7.07 -19.36
CA LEU A 133 5.14 -8.35 -20.08
C LEU A 133 6.46 -9.11 -20.20
N SER A 134 7.57 -8.40 -20.42
CA SER A 134 8.89 -9.02 -20.59
C SER A 134 9.44 -9.52 -19.26
N ALA A 135 9.25 -8.76 -18.18
CA ALA A 135 9.64 -9.18 -16.83
C ALA A 135 8.83 -10.40 -16.33
N ARG A 136 7.57 -10.54 -16.75
CA ARG A 136 6.65 -11.60 -16.27
C ARG A 136 6.53 -12.79 -17.21
N SER A 137 7.08 -12.74 -18.42
CA SER A 137 7.01 -13.83 -19.38
C SER A 137 8.13 -13.82 -20.41
N GLU A 138 8.95 -14.88 -20.36
CA GLU A 138 9.98 -15.15 -21.38
C GLU A 138 9.42 -15.19 -22.81
N TYR A 139 8.19 -15.68 -22.97
CA TYR A 139 7.54 -15.73 -24.28
C TYR A 139 7.30 -14.32 -24.83
N PHE A 140 6.76 -13.42 -24.01
CA PHE A 140 6.55 -12.04 -24.44
C PHE A 140 7.86 -11.33 -24.68
N ALA A 141 8.84 -11.46 -23.77
CA ALA A 141 10.20 -10.95 -23.97
C ALA A 141 10.76 -11.36 -25.35
N HIS A 142 10.78 -12.66 -25.64
CA HIS A 142 11.28 -13.20 -26.90
C HIS A 142 10.48 -12.72 -28.13
N MET A 143 9.14 -12.70 -28.04
CA MET A 143 8.29 -12.32 -29.17
C MET A 143 8.38 -10.83 -29.49
N LEU A 144 8.52 -9.98 -28.48
CA LEU A 144 8.70 -8.53 -28.62
C LEU A 144 10.06 -8.18 -29.27
N GLU A 145 11.08 -9.01 -29.11
CA GLU A 145 12.38 -8.84 -29.79
C GLU A 145 12.45 -9.47 -31.18
N THR A 146 11.53 -10.38 -31.50
CA THR A 146 11.52 -11.10 -32.77
C THR A 146 10.35 -10.65 -33.66
N LYS A 147 9.26 -11.41 -33.65
CA LYS A 147 8.13 -11.23 -34.58
C LYS A 147 7.37 -9.91 -34.37
N TRP A 148 7.43 -9.34 -33.17
CA TRP A 148 6.73 -8.11 -32.79
C TRP A 148 7.66 -6.91 -32.60
N LYS A 149 8.93 -7.04 -32.98
CA LYS A 149 9.90 -5.94 -32.89
C LYS A 149 9.42 -4.71 -33.66
N GLY A 150 9.43 -3.56 -32.97
CA GLY A 150 9.03 -2.27 -33.52
C GLY A 150 7.52 -2.09 -33.78
N LYS A 151 6.67 -3.07 -33.44
CA LYS A 151 5.21 -2.97 -33.67
C LYS A 151 4.50 -2.44 -32.43
N SER A 152 3.90 -1.26 -32.51
CA SER A 152 3.04 -0.71 -31.45
C SER A 152 1.66 -1.39 -31.37
N ALA A 153 1.21 -2.03 -32.47
CA ALA A 153 -0.06 -2.74 -32.53
C ALA A 153 0.13 -4.18 -33.06
N ILE A 154 -0.34 -5.18 -32.32
CA ILE A 154 -0.14 -6.60 -32.59
C ILE A 154 -1.52 -7.28 -32.76
N ALA A 155 -1.80 -7.80 -33.95
CA ALA A 155 -3.05 -8.53 -34.20
C ALA A 155 -2.89 -10.03 -33.91
N LEU A 156 -3.67 -10.54 -32.96
CA LEU A 156 -3.78 -11.97 -32.64
C LEU A 156 -5.09 -12.51 -33.22
N LYS A 157 -4.99 -13.16 -34.37
CA LYS A 157 -6.14 -13.72 -35.12
C LYS A 157 -6.28 -15.24 -35.00
N HIS A 158 -5.41 -15.88 -34.22
CA HIS A 158 -5.38 -17.33 -34.13
C HIS A 158 -6.63 -17.83 -33.38
N PRO A 159 -7.43 -18.78 -33.94
CA PRO A 159 -8.73 -19.16 -33.37
C PRO A 159 -8.70 -19.69 -31.93
N LEU A 160 -7.54 -20.18 -31.48
CA LEU A 160 -7.36 -20.71 -30.12
C LEU A 160 -7.05 -19.63 -29.07
N VAL A 161 -6.99 -18.34 -29.44
CA VAL A 161 -6.70 -17.22 -28.53
C VAL A 161 -8.01 -16.56 -28.15
N ASN A 162 -8.60 -16.97 -27.03
CA ASN A 162 -9.84 -16.38 -26.52
C ASN A 162 -9.58 -14.99 -25.89
N PRO A 163 -10.36 -13.93 -26.22
CA PRO A 163 -10.17 -12.59 -25.63
C PRO A 163 -10.29 -12.56 -24.10
N ALA A 164 -11.26 -13.25 -23.52
CA ALA A 164 -11.46 -13.29 -22.07
C ALA A 164 -10.29 -14.00 -21.37
N ALA A 165 -9.80 -15.10 -21.93
CA ALA A 165 -8.60 -15.77 -21.41
C ALA A 165 -7.35 -14.90 -21.57
N PHE A 166 -7.22 -14.16 -22.67
CA PHE A 166 -6.09 -13.23 -22.86
C PHE A 166 -6.13 -12.08 -21.85
N ALA A 167 -7.31 -11.51 -21.59
CA ALA A 167 -7.52 -10.49 -20.56
C ALA A 167 -7.13 -11.01 -19.17
N ALA A 168 -7.53 -12.24 -18.83
CA ALA A 168 -7.18 -12.88 -17.56
C ALA A 168 -5.67 -13.11 -17.41
N ILE A 169 -4.97 -13.52 -18.48
CA ILE A 169 -3.50 -13.64 -18.48
C ILE A 169 -2.83 -12.27 -18.29
N LEU A 170 -3.35 -11.21 -18.93
CA LEU A 170 -2.85 -9.86 -18.70
C LEU A 170 -3.08 -9.43 -17.25
N GLN A 171 -4.26 -9.67 -16.68
CA GLN A 171 -4.54 -9.38 -15.27
C GLN A 171 -3.51 -10.06 -14.36
N TYR A 172 -3.24 -11.35 -14.59
CA TYR A 172 -2.25 -12.11 -13.82
C TYR A 172 -0.84 -11.52 -13.91
N PHE A 173 -0.41 -11.04 -15.08
CA PHE A 173 0.91 -10.40 -15.19
C PHE A 173 1.03 -9.12 -14.38
N TYR A 174 -0.04 -8.35 -14.25
CA TYR A 174 0.00 -7.07 -13.53
C TYR A 174 -0.21 -7.25 -12.04
N THR A 175 -1.11 -8.13 -11.61
CA THR A 175 -1.55 -8.16 -10.20
C THR A 175 -1.31 -9.49 -9.52
N GLY A 176 -0.83 -10.51 -10.23
CA GLY A 176 -0.78 -11.89 -9.73
C GLY A 176 -2.16 -12.50 -9.45
N ARG A 177 -3.24 -11.72 -9.61
CA ARG A 177 -4.62 -12.15 -9.50
C ARG A 177 -5.15 -12.51 -10.89
N LEU A 178 -6.01 -13.52 -10.95
CA LEU A 178 -6.66 -13.91 -12.18
C LEU A 178 -8.13 -14.23 -11.93
N ASP A 179 -9.02 -13.51 -12.61
CA ASP A 179 -10.45 -13.80 -12.64
C ASP A 179 -10.83 -14.31 -14.03
N ILE A 180 -11.40 -15.51 -14.11
CA ILE A 180 -11.83 -16.12 -15.38
C ILE A 180 -13.15 -16.86 -15.23
N ASP A 181 -14.01 -16.77 -16.23
CA ASP A 181 -15.22 -17.59 -16.28
C ASP A 181 -14.81 -19.08 -16.41
N VAL A 182 -15.49 -19.96 -15.66
CA VAL A 182 -15.18 -21.39 -15.60
C VAL A 182 -15.19 -22.03 -16.99
N ASN A 183 -15.99 -21.50 -17.93
CA ASN A 183 -16.06 -21.99 -19.31
C ASN A 183 -14.78 -21.72 -20.13
N TYR A 184 -13.94 -20.77 -19.71
CA TYR A 184 -12.72 -20.37 -20.43
C TYR A 184 -11.42 -20.77 -19.73
N VAL A 185 -11.50 -21.57 -18.66
CA VAL A 185 -10.30 -22.03 -17.93
C VAL A 185 -9.34 -22.81 -18.83
N GLU A 186 -9.85 -23.69 -19.69
CA GLU A 186 -9.00 -24.47 -20.61
C GLU A 186 -8.30 -23.59 -21.67
N ASP A 187 -8.97 -22.52 -22.12
CA ASP A 187 -8.34 -21.53 -23.00
C ASP A 187 -7.24 -20.76 -22.24
N CYS A 188 -7.48 -20.43 -20.97
CA CYS A 188 -6.51 -19.79 -20.09
C CYS A 188 -5.27 -20.69 -19.87
N LYS A 189 -5.46 -21.98 -19.57
CA LYS A 189 -4.37 -22.97 -19.43
C LYS A 189 -3.57 -23.09 -20.72
N ARG A 190 -4.23 -23.09 -21.88
CA ARG A 190 -3.56 -23.12 -23.19
C ARG A 190 -2.68 -21.89 -23.41
N LEU A 191 -3.17 -20.70 -23.07
CA LEU A 191 -2.41 -19.46 -23.17
C LEU A 191 -1.26 -19.41 -22.15
N ALA A 192 -1.48 -19.83 -20.90
CA ALA A 192 -0.44 -19.92 -19.87
C ALA A 192 0.71 -20.83 -20.33
N LYS A 193 0.39 -21.98 -20.93
CA LYS A 193 1.37 -22.89 -21.53
C LYS A 193 2.18 -22.23 -22.65
N GLN A 194 1.53 -21.50 -23.54
CA GLN A 194 2.20 -20.74 -24.60
C GLN A 194 3.12 -19.65 -24.03
N CYS A 195 2.67 -18.98 -22.96
CA CYS A 195 3.43 -17.93 -22.28
C CYS A 195 4.54 -18.48 -21.37
N LYS A 196 4.69 -19.81 -21.29
CA LYS A 196 5.63 -20.55 -20.44
C LYS A 196 5.46 -20.29 -18.93
N ILE A 197 4.23 -20.08 -18.47
CA ILE A 197 3.92 -19.84 -17.05
C ILE A 197 3.42 -21.17 -16.46
N GLY A 198 4.35 -22.06 -16.12
CA GLY A 198 4.01 -23.39 -15.60
C GLY A 198 3.23 -23.35 -14.30
N GLU A 199 3.65 -22.49 -13.37
CA GLU A 199 3.04 -22.34 -12.04
C GLU A 199 1.54 -21.98 -12.13
N LEU A 200 1.18 -21.05 -13.02
CA LEU A 200 -0.22 -20.67 -13.22
C LEU A 200 -1.09 -21.84 -13.68
N ILE A 201 -0.55 -22.78 -14.46
CA ILE A 201 -1.30 -23.97 -14.90
C ILE A 201 -1.61 -24.85 -13.68
N GLU A 202 -0.63 -25.06 -12.81
CA GLU A 202 -0.79 -25.84 -11.59
C GLU A 202 -1.79 -25.18 -10.62
N GLU A 203 -1.71 -23.86 -10.44
CA GLU A 203 -2.65 -23.07 -9.63
C GLU A 203 -4.09 -23.19 -10.13
N LEU A 204 -4.30 -23.03 -11.45
CA LEU A 204 -5.61 -23.21 -12.08
C LEU A 204 -6.15 -24.63 -11.85
N GLU A 205 -5.31 -25.66 -11.99
CA GLU A 205 -5.71 -27.04 -11.76
C GLU A 205 -6.10 -27.33 -10.31
N VAL A 206 -5.33 -26.82 -9.35
CA VAL A 206 -5.63 -26.94 -7.92
C VAL A 206 -6.94 -26.23 -7.60
N LYS A 207 -7.13 -25.00 -8.08
CA LYS A 207 -8.36 -24.22 -7.82
C LYS A 207 -9.59 -24.87 -8.46
N CYS A 208 -9.47 -25.41 -9.68
CA CYS A 208 -10.55 -26.17 -10.32
C CYS A 208 -10.99 -27.38 -9.48
N LYS A 209 -10.04 -28.14 -8.91
CA LYS A 209 -10.35 -29.27 -8.03
C LYS A 209 -11.11 -28.81 -6.78
N GLN A 210 -10.65 -27.73 -6.14
CA GLN A 210 -11.33 -27.15 -4.97
C GLN A 210 -12.76 -26.69 -5.29
N VAL A 211 -12.96 -26.04 -6.45
CA VAL A 211 -14.30 -25.61 -6.90
C VAL A 211 -15.20 -26.83 -7.14
N TYR A 212 -14.68 -27.89 -7.76
CA TYR A 212 -15.43 -29.12 -8.01
C TYR A 212 -15.87 -29.82 -6.70
N GLU A 213 -14.95 -29.96 -5.74
CA GLU A 213 -15.25 -30.51 -4.40
C GLU A 213 -16.29 -29.66 -3.67
N PHE A 214 -16.17 -28.33 -3.74
CA PHE A 214 -17.12 -27.40 -3.13
C PHE A 214 -18.53 -27.55 -3.73
N VAL A 215 -18.65 -27.54 -5.06
CA VAL A 215 -19.95 -27.70 -5.76
C VAL A 215 -20.57 -29.07 -5.43
N SER A 216 -19.75 -30.11 -5.34
CA SER A 216 -20.21 -31.47 -4.98
C SER A 216 -20.78 -31.55 -3.56
N SER A 217 -20.23 -30.77 -2.63
CA SER A 217 -20.71 -30.69 -1.23
C SER A 217 -21.99 -29.88 -1.04
N LYS A 218 -22.38 -29.03 -2.01
CA LYS A 218 -23.51 -28.10 -1.93
C LYS A 218 -24.37 -28.12 -3.20
N PRO A 219 -25.21 -29.16 -3.38
CA PRO A 219 -26.07 -29.30 -4.55
C PRO A 219 -26.98 -28.06 -4.73
N GLY A 220 -27.00 -27.52 -5.95
CA GLY A 220 -27.73 -26.28 -6.30
C GLY A 220 -26.86 -25.02 -6.37
N THR A 221 -25.59 -25.10 -5.98
CA THR A 221 -24.64 -23.98 -6.12
C THR A 221 -23.93 -24.04 -7.48
N CYS A 222 -23.91 -22.92 -8.22
CA CYS A 222 -23.18 -22.81 -9.49
C CYS A 222 -22.08 -21.76 -9.35
N VAL A 223 -20.83 -22.18 -9.55
CA VAL A 223 -19.68 -21.27 -9.61
C VAL A 223 -19.49 -20.85 -11.06
N LYS A 224 -19.53 -19.54 -11.32
CA LYS A 224 -19.38 -18.96 -12.66
C LYS A 224 -17.99 -18.43 -12.93
N VAL A 225 -17.34 -17.88 -11.90
CA VAL A 225 -16.02 -17.25 -12.00
C VAL A 225 -15.07 -17.99 -11.07
N LEU A 226 -13.90 -18.30 -11.58
CA LEU A 226 -12.77 -18.83 -10.84
C LEU A 226 -11.79 -17.66 -10.61
N THR A 227 -11.46 -17.43 -9.34
CA THR A 227 -10.51 -16.41 -8.90
C THR A 227 -9.27 -17.08 -8.31
N LEU A 228 -8.10 -16.73 -8.85
CA LEU A 228 -6.81 -16.98 -8.24
C LEU A 228 -6.34 -15.71 -7.53
N ASP A 229 -5.96 -15.86 -6.27
CA ASP A 229 -5.38 -14.78 -5.47
C ASP A 229 -3.84 -14.88 -5.56
N PRO A 230 -3.12 -13.75 -5.53
CA PRO A 230 -1.67 -13.76 -5.60
C PRO A 230 -1.04 -14.50 -4.42
N HIS A 231 0.03 -15.25 -4.71
CA HIS A 231 0.93 -15.80 -3.68
C HIS A 231 1.82 -14.69 -3.12
N GLU A 232 2.21 -14.81 -1.85
CA GLU A 232 3.04 -13.77 -1.20
C GLU A 232 4.36 -13.59 -1.96
N PHE A 233 4.72 -12.32 -2.26
CA PHE A 233 5.99 -11.85 -2.83
C PHE A 233 6.30 -12.18 -4.30
N GLN A 234 5.62 -13.15 -4.94
CA GLN A 234 5.91 -13.50 -6.35
C GLN A 234 5.75 -12.35 -7.35
N LEU A 235 4.80 -11.44 -7.10
CA LEU A 235 4.59 -10.27 -7.95
C LEU A 235 5.69 -9.24 -7.72
N GLN A 236 5.96 -8.92 -6.46
CA GLN A 236 6.98 -7.95 -6.06
C GLN A 236 8.36 -8.38 -6.54
N ASP A 237 8.71 -9.66 -6.42
CA ASP A 237 9.99 -10.21 -6.91
C ASP A 237 10.10 -10.08 -8.44
N GLY A 238 9.03 -10.38 -9.17
CA GLY A 238 9.01 -10.23 -10.63
C GLY A 238 9.12 -8.78 -11.08
N MET A 239 8.57 -7.84 -10.31
CA MET A 239 8.69 -6.41 -10.62
C MET A 239 10.03 -5.83 -10.14
N ALA A 240 10.67 -6.41 -9.11
CA ALA A 240 12.02 -6.04 -8.68
C ALA A 240 13.07 -6.23 -9.78
N LEU A 241 12.87 -7.20 -10.69
CA LEU A 241 13.70 -7.34 -11.90
C LEU A 241 13.73 -6.07 -12.77
N LEU A 242 12.64 -5.28 -12.77
CA LEU A 242 12.63 -3.99 -13.47
C LEU A 242 13.51 -2.96 -12.77
N ALA A 243 13.58 -2.97 -11.43
CA ALA A 243 14.52 -2.13 -10.69
C ALA A 243 15.96 -2.50 -11.01
N ASP A 244 16.29 -3.81 -11.04
CA ASP A 244 17.62 -4.28 -11.39
C ASP A 244 18.01 -3.85 -12.82
N SER A 245 17.07 -3.97 -13.77
CA SER A 245 17.28 -3.54 -15.15
C SER A 245 17.47 -2.03 -15.32
N ALA A 246 16.92 -1.25 -14.38
CA ALA A 246 17.00 0.20 -14.38
C ALA A 246 18.28 0.74 -13.73
N LEU A 247 19.00 -0.10 -12.97
CA LEU A 247 20.28 0.28 -12.37
C LEU A 247 21.38 0.41 -13.43
N PRO A 248 22.28 1.41 -13.28
CA PRO A 248 23.52 1.51 -14.04
C PRO A 248 24.39 0.26 -13.85
N ASP A 249 25.09 -0.15 -14.91
CA ASP A 249 25.92 -1.36 -14.91
C ASP A 249 26.99 -1.33 -13.80
N GLU A 250 27.52 -0.14 -13.49
CA GLU A 250 28.54 0.05 -12.45
C GLU A 250 28.02 -0.24 -11.03
N LEU A 251 26.73 -0.02 -10.80
CA LEU A 251 26.11 -0.16 -9.47
C LEU A 251 25.50 -1.56 -9.23
N ARG A 252 25.44 -2.40 -10.27
CA ARG A 252 24.95 -3.78 -10.14
C ARG A 252 25.89 -4.68 -9.32
N VAL A 253 27.18 -4.34 -9.25
CA VAL A 253 28.21 -5.12 -8.55
C VAL A 253 28.30 -4.71 -7.07
N GLY A 254 27.36 -5.17 -6.24
CA GLY A 254 27.38 -4.86 -4.81
C GLY A 254 26.28 -5.52 -3.98
N TYR A 255 25.16 -5.88 -4.60
CA TYR A 255 24.04 -6.58 -3.97
C TYR A 255 24.19 -8.12 -3.98
N GLY A 256 25.43 -8.61 -3.86
CA GLY A 256 25.70 -10.04 -3.61
C GLY A 256 25.60 -10.98 -4.82
N GLN A 257 25.75 -10.51 -6.06
CA GLN A 257 25.67 -11.39 -7.23
C GLN A 257 27.02 -11.73 -7.85
N LEU A 258 27.16 -13.02 -8.21
CA LEU A 258 28.22 -13.59 -9.04
C LEU A 258 27.99 -13.20 -10.51
N PRO A 259 29.02 -13.24 -11.38
CA PRO A 259 29.00 -12.69 -12.75
C PRO A 259 28.09 -13.41 -13.78
N PHE A 260 27.03 -14.11 -13.35
CA PHE A 260 26.15 -14.91 -14.21
C PHE A 260 24.64 -14.71 -13.95
N ASP A 261 24.22 -13.69 -13.19
CA ASP A 261 22.81 -13.52 -12.82
C ASP A 261 21.94 -12.78 -13.86
N LEU A 262 20.66 -13.16 -13.88
CA LEU A 262 19.56 -12.95 -14.83
C LEU A 262 19.24 -11.52 -15.30
N THR A 263 20.00 -10.49 -14.94
CA THR A 263 19.69 -9.09 -15.31
C THR A 263 19.94 -8.79 -16.79
N ASP A 264 20.70 -9.65 -17.48
CA ASP A 264 20.85 -9.65 -18.95
C ASP A 264 19.70 -10.39 -19.69
N SER A 265 18.67 -10.89 -19.00
CA SER A 265 17.78 -11.92 -19.57
C SER A 265 16.59 -11.42 -20.39
N PHE A 266 16.21 -10.13 -20.31
CA PHE A 266 15.07 -9.62 -21.08
C PHE A 266 15.16 -8.12 -21.43
N PRO A 267 14.53 -7.69 -22.54
CA PRO A 267 14.45 -6.28 -22.91
C PRO A 267 13.55 -5.49 -21.95
N SER A 268 14.11 -4.51 -21.24
CA SER A 268 13.37 -3.70 -20.26
C SER A 268 12.47 -2.62 -20.89
N TYR A 269 12.86 -2.06 -22.05
CA TYR A 269 12.13 -0.97 -22.73
C TYR A 269 11.99 0.32 -21.89
N PRO A 270 13.10 0.92 -21.43
CA PRO A 270 13.05 2.19 -20.72
C PRO A 270 12.56 3.32 -21.63
N ASP A 271 11.75 4.21 -21.09
CA ASP A 271 11.18 5.38 -21.78
C ASP A 271 11.55 6.71 -21.11
N ILE A 272 12.39 6.66 -20.07
CA ILE A 272 12.99 7.81 -19.39
C ILE A 272 14.33 7.44 -18.75
N CYS A 273 15.24 8.42 -18.65
CA CYS A 273 16.45 8.30 -17.85
C CYS A 273 16.47 9.34 -16.73
N PHE A 274 16.80 8.92 -15.50
CA PHE A 274 17.13 9.81 -14.41
C PHE A 274 18.64 9.81 -14.19
N ARG A 275 19.28 10.97 -14.34
CA ARG A 275 20.70 11.16 -14.04
C ARG A 275 20.86 11.60 -12.59
N VAL A 276 21.55 10.80 -11.80
CA VAL A 276 21.74 11.02 -10.35
C VAL A 276 23.19 10.74 -10.00
N ASP A 277 23.88 11.69 -9.36
CA ASP A 277 25.32 11.60 -9.05
C ASP A 277 26.23 11.23 -10.25
N GLY A 278 25.82 11.60 -11.47
CA GLY A 278 26.56 11.25 -12.69
C GLY A 278 26.32 9.82 -13.21
N TYR A 279 25.43 9.05 -12.56
CA TYR A 279 24.95 7.77 -13.05
C TYR A 279 23.61 7.91 -13.79
N ASP A 280 23.42 7.12 -14.84
CA ASP A 280 22.21 7.13 -15.68
C ASP A 280 21.31 5.93 -15.32
N PHE A 281 20.16 6.20 -14.70
CA PHE A 281 19.15 5.20 -14.33
C PHE A 281 18.06 5.12 -15.41
N LEU A 282 17.93 3.95 -16.06
CA LEU A 282 17.01 3.74 -17.18
C LEU A 282 15.65 3.20 -16.71
N CYS A 283 14.68 4.11 -16.56
CA CYS A 283 13.42 3.85 -15.86
C CYS A 283 12.20 3.84 -16.79
N HIS A 284 11.02 3.64 -16.17
CA HIS A 284 9.72 3.56 -16.83
C HIS A 284 8.75 4.61 -16.28
N LYS A 285 8.27 5.53 -17.12
CA LYS A 285 7.31 6.59 -16.75
C LYS A 285 6.04 6.03 -16.12
N ALA A 286 5.55 4.91 -16.64
CA ALA A 286 4.39 4.19 -16.11
C ALA A 286 4.46 3.96 -14.59
N PHE A 287 5.63 3.58 -14.08
CA PHE A 287 5.85 3.32 -12.67
C PHE A 287 6.08 4.60 -11.86
N PHE A 288 6.96 5.48 -12.34
CA PHE A 288 7.29 6.72 -11.62
C PHE A 288 6.07 7.65 -11.52
N CYS A 289 5.36 7.91 -12.62
CA CYS A 289 4.15 8.75 -12.61
C CYS A 289 2.97 8.10 -11.89
N GLY A 290 2.87 6.76 -11.92
CA GLY A 290 1.76 6.05 -11.27
C GLY A 290 1.92 5.93 -9.76
N ARG A 291 3.15 6.05 -9.24
CA ARG A 291 3.48 5.86 -7.82
C ARG A 291 3.85 7.14 -7.09
N SER A 292 4.13 8.23 -7.81
CA SER A 292 4.55 9.51 -7.25
C SER A 292 3.92 10.68 -8.00
N ASP A 293 3.16 11.49 -7.27
CA ASP A 293 2.60 12.74 -7.79
C ASP A 293 3.71 13.75 -8.12
N TYR A 294 4.85 13.69 -7.43
CA TYR A 294 6.02 14.51 -7.75
C TYR A 294 6.55 14.19 -9.14
N PHE A 295 6.84 12.91 -9.43
CA PHE A 295 7.34 12.52 -10.75
C PHE A 295 6.29 12.71 -11.84
N LYS A 296 5.01 12.50 -11.52
CA LYS A 296 3.92 12.81 -12.44
C LYS A 296 3.92 14.29 -12.83
N ALA A 297 3.95 15.20 -11.84
CA ALA A 297 4.00 16.64 -12.11
C ALA A 297 5.29 17.04 -12.84
N LEU A 298 6.43 16.49 -12.42
CA LEU A 298 7.73 16.72 -13.07
C LEU A 298 7.69 16.36 -14.56
N LEU A 299 7.00 15.28 -14.93
CA LEU A 299 6.96 14.74 -16.28
C LEU A 299 5.82 15.28 -17.14
N GLU A 300 4.71 15.72 -16.54
CA GLU A 300 3.53 16.24 -17.26
C GLU A 300 3.58 17.77 -17.46
N ASP A 301 3.99 18.56 -16.47
CA ASP A 301 3.94 20.03 -16.54
C ASP A 301 5.22 20.69 -17.11
N HIS A 302 6.37 20.02 -16.99
CA HIS A 302 7.67 20.68 -17.15
C HIS A 302 8.59 20.12 -18.24
N PHE A 303 8.14 19.50 -19.33
CA PHE A 303 9.10 18.97 -20.34
C PHE A 303 8.80 19.25 -21.81
N SER A 304 9.25 20.44 -22.26
CA SER A 304 9.66 20.71 -23.65
C SER A 304 11.19 20.83 -23.83
N GLU A 305 11.98 20.74 -22.74
CA GLU A 305 13.42 21.08 -22.70
C GLU A 305 14.31 19.98 -22.07
N GLY A 306 13.92 18.71 -22.19
CA GLY A 306 14.77 17.62 -21.70
C GLY A 306 16.01 17.39 -22.56
N GLU A 307 17.17 17.20 -21.91
CA GLU A 307 18.37 16.74 -22.59
C GLU A 307 18.13 15.34 -23.18
N ILE A 308 18.55 15.12 -24.42
CA ILE A 308 18.49 13.80 -25.06
C ILE A 308 19.72 13.01 -24.63
N LEU A 309 19.51 11.80 -24.13
CA LEU A 309 20.61 10.93 -23.72
C LEU A 309 21.44 10.52 -24.95
N LEU A 310 22.73 10.88 -24.96
CA LEU A 310 23.61 10.66 -26.12
C LEU A 310 23.76 9.17 -26.48
N ALA A 311 23.77 8.28 -25.48
CA ALA A 311 23.86 6.83 -25.68
C ALA A 311 22.55 6.20 -26.21
N LEU A 312 21.38 6.80 -25.94
CA LEU A 312 20.07 6.35 -26.40
C LEU A 312 19.26 7.55 -26.93
N PRO A 313 19.44 7.93 -28.21
CA PRO A 313 18.93 9.19 -28.78
C PRO A 313 17.41 9.39 -28.83
N GLY A 314 16.62 8.46 -28.27
CA GLY A 314 15.16 8.53 -28.18
C GLY A 314 14.62 8.60 -26.75
N ILE A 315 15.49 8.54 -25.73
CA ILE A 315 15.09 8.53 -24.32
C ILE A 315 15.36 9.92 -23.71
N PRO A 316 14.34 10.61 -23.17
CA PRO A 316 14.54 11.85 -22.46
C PRO A 316 15.30 11.61 -21.15
N ALA A 317 16.28 12.45 -20.86
CA ALA A 317 17.05 12.40 -19.62
C ALA A 317 16.72 13.59 -18.71
N ILE A 318 16.62 13.32 -17.41
CA ILE A 318 16.35 14.32 -16.37
C ILE A 318 17.40 14.19 -15.30
N THR A 319 18.09 15.28 -14.98
CA THR A 319 19.03 15.30 -13.87
C THR A 319 18.29 15.60 -12.58
N LEU A 320 18.40 14.72 -11.59
CA LEU A 320 17.91 14.96 -10.24
C LEU A 320 19.06 15.47 -9.39
N HIS A 321 18.86 16.62 -8.74
CA HIS A 321 19.82 17.24 -7.84
C HIS A 321 19.52 16.87 -6.38
N ASP A 322 20.50 17.02 -5.50
CA ASP A 322 20.37 16.86 -4.05
C ASP A 322 19.91 15.47 -3.57
N VAL A 323 20.09 14.44 -4.40
CA VAL A 323 19.84 13.04 -4.04
C VAL A 323 21.01 12.19 -4.51
N SER A 324 21.51 11.33 -3.61
CA SER A 324 22.60 10.42 -3.95
C SER A 324 22.11 9.21 -4.74
N HIS A 325 22.99 8.57 -5.51
CA HIS A 325 22.68 7.34 -6.23
C HIS A 325 22.28 6.18 -5.29
N ASP A 326 22.82 6.08 -4.07
CA ASP A 326 22.40 5.08 -3.07
C ASP A 326 20.95 5.31 -2.62
N LEU A 327 20.59 6.56 -2.29
CA LEU A 327 19.22 6.91 -1.92
C LEU A 327 18.25 6.70 -3.08
N PHE A 328 18.64 7.09 -4.28
CA PHE A 328 17.82 6.89 -5.47
C PHE A 328 17.62 5.41 -5.79
N THR A 329 18.64 4.56 -5.55
CA THR A 329 18.50 3.10 -5.67
C THR A 329 17.42 2.55 -4.74
N ARG A 330 17.33 3.02 -3.49
CA ARG A 330 16.27 2.60 -2.56
C ARG A 330 14.87 3.02 -3.04
N ILE A 331 14.77 4.23 -3.60
CA ILE A 331 13.53 4.76 -4.18
C ILE A 331 13.11 3.95 -5.41
N LEU A 332 14.08 3.60 -6.26
CA LEU A 332 13.88 2.76 -7.43
C LEU A 332 13.26 1.41 -7.04
N TYR A 333 13.86 0.70 -6.10
CA TYR A 333 13.31 -0.57 -5.60
C TYR A 333 11.91 -0.38 -5.01
N TYR A 334 11.66 0.70 -4.26
CA TYR A 334 10.34 0.97 -3.72
C TYR A 334 9.27 1.19 -4.81
N ILE A 335 9.61 1.96 -5.85
CA ILE A 335 8.70 2.27 -6.95
C ILE A 335 8.30 0.99 -7.70
N TYR A 336 9.26 0.09 -7.93
CA TYR A 336 9.04 -1.15 -8.67
C TYR A 336 8.60 -2.36 -7.84
N SER A 337 8.80 -2.40 -6.52
CA SER A 337 8.51 -3.61 -5.73
C SER A 337 7.71 -3.36 -4.45
N ASP A 338 7.34 -2.10 -4.17
CA ASP A 338 6.78 -1.64 -2.88
C ASP A 338 7.66 -1.96 -1.67
N ASN A 339 8.93 -2.30 -1.90
CA ASN A 339 9.90 -2.62 -0.87
C ASN A 339 11.19 -1.83 -1.08
N ALA A 340 11.84 -1.46 0.02
CA ALA A 340 13.15 -0.82 0.02
C ALA A 340 13.99 -1.39 1.15
N GLN A 341 15.27 -1.61 0.89
CA GLN A 341 16.21 -1.96 1.95
C GLN A 341 16.42 -0.74 2.85
N LEU A 342 16.01 -0.83 4.11
CA LEU A 342 16.18 0.24 5.10
C LEU A 342 17.07 -0.25 6.23
N SER A 343 17.99 0.60 6.69
CA SER A 343 18.84 0.37 7.86
C SER A 343 18.71 1.54 8.84
N HIS A 344 19.23 1.36 10.05
CA HIS A 344 19.28 2.44 11.05
C HIS A 344 20.13 3.63 10.60
N GLU A 345 21.06 3.43 9.65
CA GLU A 345 21.96 4.48 9.15
C GLU A 345 21.29 5.35 8.08
N ASN A 346 20.42 4.77 7.23
CA ASN A 346 19.84 5.49 6.08
C ASN A 346 18.36 5.87 6.23
N VAL A 347 17.64 5.32 7.22
CA VAL A 347 16.18 5.46 7.30
C VAL A 347 15.70 6.92 7.35
N TYR A 348 16.47 7.82 7.97
CA TYR A 348 16.16 9.24 8.04
C TYR A 348 16.33 9.93 6.69
N GLU A 349 17.42 9.65 5.98
CA GLU A 349 17.65 10.20 4.64
C GLU A 349 16.60 9.71 3.65
N VAL A 350 16.27 8.41 3.70
CA VAL A 350 15.20 7.84 2.87
C VAL A 350 13.84 8.47 3.22
N LEU A 351 13.56 8.73 4.50
CA LEU A 351 12.32 9.39 4.92
C LEU A 351 12.22 10.81 4.34
N CYS A 352 13.31 11.58 4.37
CA CYS A 352 13.36 12.92 3.78
C CYS A 352 13.05 12.89 2.29
N VAL A 353 13.70 11.99 1.54
CA VAL A 353 13.49 11.91 0.08
C VAL A 353 12.11 11.32 -0.25
N ALA A 354 11.60 10.38 0.54
CA ALA A 354 10.25 9.85 0.39
C ALA A 354 9.18 10.94 0.57
N ASP A 355 9.40 11.90 1.47
CA ASP A 355 8.54 13.08 1.61
C ASP A 355 8.67 14.03 0.42
N MET A 356 9.90 14.35 0.00
CA MET A 356 10.17 15.20 -1.15
C MET A 356 9.55 14.68 -2.45
N TYR A 357 9.67 13.37 -2.70
CA TYR A 357 9.12 12.71 -3.88
C TYR A 357 7.67 12.23 -3.71
N LEU A 358 6.98 12.63 -2.64
CA LEU A 358 5.58 12.32 -2.40
C LEU A 358 5.28 10.81 -2.50
N LEU A 359 6.08 10.00 -1.79
CA LEU A 359 5.99 8.54 -1.72
C LEU A 359 5.44 8.11 -0.34
N PRO A 360 4.11 8.25 -0.08
CA PRO A 360 3.54 8.02 1.24
C PRO A 360 3.72 6.58 1.75
N GLY A 361 3.74 5.58 0.87
CA GLY A 361 3.99 4.20 1.29
C GLY A 361 5.42 3.96 1.74
N LEU A 362 6.42 4.59 1.11
CA LEU A 362 7.81 4.54 1.56
C LEU A 362 8.00 5.27 2.90
N LYS A 363 7.33 6.41 3.09
CA LYS A 363 7.29 7.10 4.39
C LYS A 363 6.74 6.19 5.50
N ARG A 364 5.67 5.43 5.21
CA ARG A 364 5.12 4.43 6.15
C ARG A 364 6.13 3.31 6.44
N LEU A 365 6.86 2.84 5.44
CA LEU A 365 7.90 1.82 5.63
C LEU A 365 9.03 2.36 6.53
N CYS A 366 9.52 3.58 6.28
CA CYS A 366 10.46 4.27 7.16
C CYS A 366 9.92 4.41 8.59
N GLY A 367 8.66 4.81 8.74
CA GLY A 367 8.00 4.93 10.05
C GLY A 367 7.95 3.61 10.82
N ARG A 368 7.68 2.48 10.15
CA ARG A 368 7.71 1.14 10.77
C ARG A 368 9.12 0.74 11.21
N THR A 369 10.12 1.00 10.37
CA THR A 369 11.53 0.73 10.71
C THR A 369 12.00 1.58 11.88
N LEU A 370 11.63 2.87 11.91
CA LEU A 370 11.89 3.78 13.03
C LEU A 370 11.21 3.28 14.31
N ALA A 371 9.96 2.84 14.25
CA ALA A 371 9.26 2.31 15.41
C ALA A 371 9.97 1.10 16.05
N ALA A 372 10.59 0.24 15.24
CA ALA A 372 11.37 -0.90 15.73
C ALA A 372 12.66 -0.50 16.46
N LEU A 373 13.12 0.74 16.30
CA LEU A 373 14.33 1.28 16.92
C LEU A 373 14.01 2.11 18.18
N LEU A 374 12.74 2.23 18.59
CA LEU A 374 12.31 3.02 19.74
C LEU A 374 12.97 2.56 21.05
N ASN A 375 13.55 3.51 21.77
CA ASN A 375 14.14 3.34 23.08
C ASN A 375 14.03 4.62 23.93
N GLU A 376 14.47 4.56 25.19
CA GLU A 376 14.37 5.67 26.14
C GLU A 376 15.19 6.92 25.75
N GLU A 377 16.26 6.74 24.97
CA GLU A 377 17.15 7.83 24.54
C GLU A 377 16.59 8.57 23.31
N ASN A 378 15.90 7.86 22.40
CA ASN A 378 15.47 8.42 21.12
C ASN A 378 13.97 8.76 21.02
N VAL A 379 13.12 8.28 21.93
CA VAL A 379 11.65 8.43 21.81
C VAL A 379 11.18 9.89 21.64
N LEU A 380 11.82 10.85 22.33
CA LEU A 380 11.47 12.28 22.21
C LEU A 380 11.79 12.82 20.81
N HIS A 381 12.97 12.52 20.30
CA HIS A 381 13.39 12.91 18.95
C HIS A 381 12.57 12.21 17.87
N MET A 382 12.25 10.93 18.05
CA MET A 382 11.43 10.16 17.11
C MET A 382 10.01 10.68 17.04
N TRP A 383 9.42 11.11 18.15
CA TRP A 383 8.10 11.74 18.15
C TRP A 383 8.11 13.08 17.40
N LYS A 384 9.13 13.93 17.61
CA LYS A 384 9.29 15.17 16.83
C LYS A 384 9.42 14.89 15.34
N THR A 385 10.21 13.87 14.99
CA THR A 385 10.36 13.40 13.60
C THR A 385 9.02 12.91 13.03
N ALA A 386 8.27 12.12 13.80
CA ALA A 386 6.95 11.63 13.40
C ALA A 386 5.98 12.79 13.11
N LYS A 387 5.95 13.83 13.94
CA LYS A 387 5.14 15.03 13.68
C LYS A 387 5.59 15.79 12.44
N LEU A 388 6.90 16.01 12.29
CA LEU A 388 7.48 16.74 11.15
C LEU A 388 7.07 16.07 9.82
N PHE A 389 7.20 14.76 9.74
CA PHE A 389 6.86 13.97 8.54
C PHE A 389 5.41 13.47 8.50
N ARG A 390 4.56 13.85 9.47
CA ARG A 390 3.14 13.44 9.57
C ARG A 390 2.95 11.92 9.57
N LEU A 391 3.78 11.21 10.32
CA LEU A 391 3.73 9.75 10.49
C LEU A 391 2.84 9.38 11.69
N SER A 392 1.51 9.41 11.52
CA SER A 392 0.53 9.20 12.60
C SER A 392 0.77 7.92 13.42
N ARG A 393 1.07 6.81 12.76
CA ARG A 393 1.33 5.53 13.43
C ARG A 393 2.62 5.55 14.27
N LEU A 394 3.68 6.19 13.78
CA LEU A 394 4.91 6.33 14.56
C LEU A 394 4.70 7.29 15.73
N GLU A 395 3.92 8.34 15.55
CA GLU A 395 3.54 9.29 16.60
C GLU A 395 2.81 8.57 17.75
N ASP A 396 1.80 7.76 17.42
CA ASP A 396 1.06 6.93 18.37
C ASP A 396 1.98 5.96 19.13
N GLN A 397 2.83 5.22 18.41
CA GLN A 397 3.81 4.30 19.00
C GLN A 397 4.81 5.01 19.92
N CYS A 398 5.22 6.23 19.58
CA CYS A 398 6.08 7.04 20.45
C CYS A 398 5.32 7.43 21.72
N THR A 399 4.06 7.90 21.63
CA THR A 399 3.26 8.27 22.81
C THR A 399 2.93 7.08 23.70
N GLU A 400 2.68 5.90 23.12
CA GLU A 400 2.50 4.64 23.85
C GLU A 400 3.79 4.28 24.62
N TYR A 401 4.95 4.43 23.98
CA TYR A 401 6.24 4.21 24.63
C TYR A 401 6.48 5.22 25.76
N MET A 402 6.22 6.51 25.53
CA MET A 402 6.34 7.56 26.55
C MET A 402 5.46 7.29 27.76
N ALA A 403 4.21 6.86 27.55
CA ALA A 403 3.29 6.48 28.64
C ALA A 403 3.86 5.35 29.51
N LYS A 404 4.60 4.40 28.93
CA LYS A 404 5.25 3.31 29.67
C LYS A 404 6.41 3.78 30.54
N ILE A 405 7.07 4.87 30.18
CA ILE A 405 8.28 5.37 30.87
C ILE A 405 8.10 6.77 31.48
N ILE A 406 6.85 7.23 31.64
CA ILE A 406 6.56 8.63 31.98
C ILE A 406 7.22 9.10 33.27
N GLU A 407 7.30 8.24 34.29
CA GLU A 407 7.97 8.52 35.58
C GLU A 407 9.44 8.90 35.42
N ARG A 408 10.12 8.41 34.37
CA ARG A 408 11.50 8.77 34.04
C ARG A 408 11.59 9.96 33.10
N LEU A 409 10.57 10.19 32.28
CA LEU A 409 10.54 11.29 31.31
C LEU A 409 10.25 12.64 31.97
N VAL A 410 9.45 12.67 33.03
CA VAL A 410 9.08 13.93 33.71
C VAL A 410 10.28 14.68 34.29
N ASP A 411 11.37 13.96 34.61
CA ASP A 411 12.61 14.56 35.09
C ASP A 411 13.50 15.11 33.96
N LYS A 412 13.20 14.81 32.69
CA LYS A 412 14.01 15.27 31.54
C LYS A 412 13.58 16.67 31.10
N SER A 413 14.51 17.62 31.10
CA SER A 413 14.26 18.99 30.61
C SER A 413 13.80 19.03 29.15
N GLU A 414 14.33 18.14 28.31
CA GLU A 414 13.95 18.03 26.89
C GLU A 414 12.46 17.67 26.70
N PHE A 415 11.89 16.87 27.61
CA PHE A 415 10.48 16.51 27.58
C PHE A 415 9.60 17.71 27.97
N ALA A 416 10.01 18.46 28.99
CA ALA A 416 9.37 19.71 29.37
C ALA A 416 9.36 20.75 28.23
N ASP A 417 10.49 20.89 27.52
CA ASP A 417 10.59 21.77 26.35
C ASP A 417 9.65 21.34 25.21
N MET A 418 9.56 20.03 24.97
CA MET A 418 8.66 19.45 23.97
C MET A 418 7.18 19.70 24.27
N ILE A 419 6.77 19.62 25.54
CA ILE A 419 5.39 19.95 25.96
C ILE A 419 5.09 21.44 25.73
N ARG A 420 6.03 22.35 26.06
CA ARG A 420 5.83 23.79 25.82
C ARG A 420 5.74 24.11 24.33
N GLU A 421 6.55 23.46 23.50
CA GLU A 421 6.51 23.59 22.04
C GLU A 421 5.16 23.11 21.48
N ASP A 422 4.68 21.94 21.91
CA ASP A 422 3.39 21.39 21.47
C ASP A 422 2.20 22.25 21.92
N ALA A 423 2.26 22.76 23.16
CA ALA A 423 1.28 23.71 23.69
C ALA A 423 1.23 25.02 22.89
N GLY A 424 2.37 25.52 22.42
CA GLY A 424 2.47 26.75 21.62
C GLY A 424 1.89 26.62 20.20
N ASN A 425 1.81 25.41 19.66
CA ASN A 425 1.27 25.15 18.33
C ASN A 425 -0.27 25.19 18.27
N VAL A 426 -0.96 25.27 19.42
CA VAL A 426 -2.42 25.36 19.50
C VAL A 426 -2.86 26.82 19.32
N THR A 427 -3.36 27.15 18.13
CA THR A 427 -3.88 28.50 17.82
C THR A 427 -5.18 28.78 18.57
N ALA A 428 -5.28 29.96 19.19
CA ALA A 428 -6.44 30.43 19.97
C ALA A 428 -6.75 29.60 21.24
N ARG A 429 -5.70 29.09 21.90
CA ARG A 429 -5.81 28.30 23.13
C ARG A 429 -6.50 29.07 24.26
N GLN A 430 -7.50 28.46 24.89
CA GLN A 430 -8.09 28.87 26.17
C GLN A 430 -7.40 28.16 27.33
N GLU A 431 -7.47 28.70 28.56
CA GLU A 431 -6.84 28.10 29.76
C GLU A 431 -7.28 26.65 30.04
N THR A 432 -8.42 26.22 29.49
CA THR A 432 -8.97 24.85 29.64
C THR A 432 -8.59 23.90 28.51
N ASP A 433 -7.90 24.38 27.47
CA ASP A 433 -7.55 23.56 26.31
C ASP A 433 -6.40 22.62 26.65
N SER A 434 -6.60 21.35 26.32
CA SER A 434 -5.65 20.30 26.55
C SER A 434 -4.50 20.31 25.55
N ILE A 435 -3.34 19.85 26.00
CA ILE A 435 -2.13 19.77 25.16
C ILE A 435 -2.18 18.44 24.40
N PRO A 436 -2.16 18.42 23.06
CA PRO A 436 -2.34 17.21 22.27
C PRO A 436 -1.42 16.05 22.67
N LEU A 437 -0.12 16.32 22.85
CA LEU A 437 0.85 15.33 23.32
C LEU A 437 0.46 14.74 24.68
N VAL A 438 0.05 15.59 25.62
CA VAL A 438 -0.31 15.18 26.98
C VAL A 438 -1.58 14.32 26.95
N ASP A 439 -2.55 14.67 26.13
CA ASP A 439 -3.79 13.91 25.97
C ASP A 439 -3.56 12.52 25.38
N GLU A 440 -2.72 12.40 24.34
CA GLU A 440 -2.38 11.11 23.76
C GLU A 440 -1.60 10.24 24.77
N ILE A 441 -0.67 10.81 25.55
CA ILE A 441 -0.01 10.08 26.65
C ILE A 441 -1.04 9.64 27.71
N ARG A 442 -1.94 10.53 28.15
CA ARG A 442 -2.99 10.20 29.13
C ARG A 442 -3.90 9.09 28.61
N PHE A 443 -4.25 9.13 27.32
CA PHE A 443 -5.03 8.09 26.67
C PHE A 443 -4.33 6.73 26.75
N HIS A 444 -3.04 6.66 26.45
CA HIS A 444 -2.25 5.42 26.55
C HIS A 444 -2.04 4.93 27.99
N ILE A 445 -1.94 5.84 28.97
CA ILE A 445 -1.93 5.45 30.40
C ILE A 445 -3.27 4.80 30.75
N ALA A 446 -4.39 5.41 30.36
CA ALA A 446 -5.73 4.90 30.68
C ALA A 446 -6.09 3.60 29.95
N SER A 447 -5.69 3.45 28.69
CA SER A 447 -6.02 2.29 27.86
C SER A 447 -5.37 0.98 28.34
N ASN A 448 -4.26 1.07 29.08
CA ASN A 448 -3.53 -0.07 29.63
C ASN A 448 -4.08 -0.59 30.97
N VAL A 449 -5.09 0.06 31.55
CA VAL A 449 -5.64 -0.29 32.88
C VAL A 449 -6.66 -1.41 32.77
N GLN A 450 -6.25 -2.64 33.11
CA GLN A 450 -7.14 -3.83 33.09
C GLN A 450 -7.37 -4.45 34.49
N THR A 451 -6.63 -4.02 35.51
CA THR A 451 -6.68 -4.59 36.86
C THR A 451 -6.60 -3.51 37.93
N TYR A 452 -7.00 -3.82 39.18
CA TYR A 452 -6.89 -2.88 40.30
C TYR A 452 -5.45 -2.41 40.56
N SER A 453 -4.45 -3.30 40.44
CA SER A 453 -3.04 -2.92 40.56
C SER A 453 -2.61 -1.94 39.45
N ALA A 454 -3.16 -2.09 38.24
CA ALA A 454 -2.89 -1.18 37.13
C ALA A 454 -3.56 0.19 37.32
N ILE A 455 -4.63 0.29 38.12
CA ILE A 455 -5.26 1.59 38.47
C ILE A 455 -4.32 2.41 39.34
N GLU A 456 -3.69 1.79 40.36
CA GLU A 456 -2.75 2.50 41.24
C GLU A 456 -1.52 2.98 40.47
N GLU A 457 -0.94 2.13 39.60
CA GLU A 457 0.19 2.50 38.74
C GLU A 457 -0.19 3.62 37.76
N ALA A 458 -1.39 3.58 37.16
CA ALA A 458 -1.85 4.64 36.27
C ALA A 458 -2.04 5.98 37.00
N ASN A 459 -2.56 5.96 38.23
CA ASN A 459 -2.71 7.17 39.03
C ASN A 459 -1.34 7.80 39.36
N GLN A 460 -0.33 6.99 39.70
CA GLN A 460 1.03 7.49 39.93
C GLN A 460 1.60 8.17 38.68
N LYS A 461 1.37 7.57 37.50
CA LYS A 461 1.77 8.15 36.21
C LYS A 461 1.06 9.46 35.89
N PHE A 462 -0.25 9.56 36.19
CA PHE A 462 -0.98 10.82 36.07
C PHE A 462 -0.45 11.89 37.01
N ASP A 463 -0.22 11.55 38.29
CA ASP A 463 0.31 12.49 39.28
C ASP A 463 1.68 13.04 38.88
N ALA A 464 2.57 12.18 38.37
CA ALA A 464 3.89 12.60 37.86
C ALA A 464 3.77 13.61 36.71
N LEU A 465 2.83 13.38 35.79
CA LEU A 465 2.58 14.25 34.64
C LEU A 465 1.97 15.60 35.08
N GLU A 466 1.03 15.61 36.03
CA GLU A 466 0.43 16.83 36.58
C GLU A 466 1.47 17.69 37.32
N LEU A 467 2.37 17.06 38.09
CA LEU A 467 3.48 17.77 38.75
C LEU A 467 4.40 18.46 37.74
N LEU A 468 4.69 17.80 36.61
CA LEU A 468 5.46 18.41 35.53
C LEU A 468 4.72 19.61 34.94
N LEU A 469 3.45 19.46 34.57
CA LEU A 469 2.63 20.53 33.98
C LEU A 469 2.55 21.77 34.89
N ALA A 470 2.32 21.54 36.18
CA ALA A 470 2.33 22.60 37.18
C ALA A 470 3.69 23.33 37.25
N SER A 471 4.81 22.59 37.14
CA SER A 471 6.16 23.17 37.18
C SER A 471 6.49 24.04 35.95
N ILE A 472 5.89 23.75 34.79
CA ILE A 472 6.13 24.47 33.54
C ILE A 472 5.06 25.52 33.23
N GLY A 473 4.09 25.70 34.12
CA GLY A 473 3.00 26.68 34.00
C GLY A 473 2.01 26.37 32.86
N GLN A 474 1.72 25.09 32.65
CA GLN A 474 0.92 24.58 31.52
C GLN A 474 -0.37 23.89 31.93
#